data_AF-A0AAU7TCK1-F1
#
_entry.id   AF-A0AAU7TCK1-F1
#
_cell.length_a   1.000
_cell.length_b   1.000
_cell.length_c   1.000
_cell.angle_alpha   90.00
_cell.angle_beta   90.00
_cell.angle_gamma   90.00
#
_symmetry.space_group_name_H-M   'P 1'
#
loop_
_entity.id
_entity.type
_entity.pdbx_description
1 polymer ?
#
loop_
_entity_poly.entity_id
_entity_poly.type
_entity_poly.pdbx_seq_one_letter_code
_entity_poly.pdbx_strand_id
1 'polypeptide(L)'
;MRVGRTLTHHFEIETRQYDLLGIDLGEGARRRMIIFGAVIIVAWIALLFPFVGVPQKTTVSLYIVPPFVITAFGWRPGKFHERRRRVTEWALSVRFALRAHRPIIGLGARAADKSEYLPWRERVSTRKVADLAKARITPEWEREVVVEADPMVRAGADITVNQRARLLGSDHVQRVSRRTSSGRGLNEDR
;
A
#
# COMPACT_ATOMS: atom_id res chain seq x y z
N MET A 1 37.89 -11.44 10.08
CA MET A 1 37.70 -11.66 8.63
C MET A 1 36.59 -10.74 8.13
N ARG A 2 36.85 -9.88 7.13
CA ARG A 2 35.81 -9.07 6.48
C ARG A 2 35.34 -9.81 5.23
N VAL A 3 34.06 -10.17 5.19
CA VAL A 3 33.44 -10.84 4.04
C VAL A 3 32.89 -9.77 3.10
N GLY A 4 33.51 -9.62 1.93
CA GLY A 4 32.95 -8.79 0.87
C GLY A 4 31.74 -9.49 0.25
N ARG A 5 30.56 -8.85 0.29
CA ARG A 5 29.37 -9.34 -0.41
C ARG A 5 29.25 -8.59 -1.73
N THR A 6 29.40 -9.28 -2.85
CA THR A 6 29.12 -8.73 -4.17
C THR A 6 27.60 -8.73 -4.37
N LEU A 7 26.99 -7.56 -4.28
CA LEU A 7 25.58 -7.36 -4.60
C LEU A 7 25.45 -7.15 -6.12
N THR A 8 25.50 -8.22 -6.91
CA THR A 8 25.14 -8.13 -8.33
C THR A 8 23.61 -8.08 -8.45
N HIS A 9 23.11 -6.97 -9.00
CA HIS A 9 21.69 -6.85 -9.33
C HIS A 9 21.39 -7.69 -10.57
N HIS A 10 20.48 -8.67 -10.47
CA HIS A 10 20.03 -9.41 -11.64
C HIS A 10 19.36 -8.44 -12.63
N PHE A 11 19.79 -8.47 -13.90
CA PHE A 11 19.08 -7.77 -14.97
C PHE A 11 17.75 -8.50 -15.23
N GLU A 12 16.62 -7.85 -14.90
CA GLU A 12 15.31 -8.30 -15.36
C GLU A 12 15.09 -7.83 -16.80
N ILE A 13 15.17 -8.77 -17.75
CA ILE A 13 14.80 -8.50 -19.15
C ILE A 13 13.27 -8.50 -19.22
N GLU A 14 12.68 -7.32 -19.45
CA GLU A 14 11.23 -7.17 -19.52
C GLU A 14 10.70 -7.59 -20.89
N THR A 15 9.70 -8.48 -20.91
CA THR A 15 9.09 -8.95 -22.16
C THR A 15 8.26 -7.84 -22.83
N ARG A 16 8.64 -7.51 -24.07
CA ARG A 16 7.95 -6.54 -24.92
C ARG A 16 7.19 -7.25 -26.05
N GLN A 17 6.09 -6.64 -26.46
CA GLN A 17 5.23 -7.07 -27.55
C GLN A 17 5.33 -6.03 -28.67
N TYR A 18 5.79 -6.46 -29.84
CA TYR A 18 6.05 -5.58 -30.98
C TYR A 18 4.86 -5.48 -31.93
N ASP A 19 4.00 -6.49 -31.97
CA ASP A 19 2.77 -6.51 -32.79
C ASP A 19 1.55 -6.76 -31.91
N LEU A 20 0.49 -5.96 -32.09
CA LEU A 20 -0.81 -6.17 -31.48
C LEU A 20 -1.89 -6.08 -32.55
N LEU A 21 -2.57 -7.21 -32.82
CA LEU A 21 -3.68 -7.28 -33.78
C LEU A 21 -3.31 -6.80 -35.20
N GLY A 22 -2.06 -7.02 -35.64
CA GLY A 22 -1.57 -6.65 -36.96
C GLY A 22 -1.11 -5.19 -37.05
N ILE A 23 -1.07 -4.47 -35.93
CA ILE A 23 -0.51 -3.12 -35.82
C ILE A 23 0.88 -3.26 -35.21
N ASP A 24 1.91 -2.83 -35.94
CA ASP A 24 3.27 -2.72 -35.42
C ASP A 24 3.36 -1.56 -34.41
N LEU A 25 3.79 -1.87 -33.18
CA LEU A 25 3.93 -0.92 -32.08
C LEU A 25 5.35 -0.30 -32.04
N GLY A 26 6.20 -0.58 -33.03
CA GLY A 26 7.53 0.02 -33.16
C GLY A 26 8.48 -0.45 -32.05
N GLU A 27 8.70 0.37 -31.02
CA GLU A 27 9.59 0.04 -29.87
C GLU A 27 9.07 -1.10 -28.97
N GLY A 28 7.87 -1.59 -29.25
CA GLY A 28 7.19 -2.65 -28.53
C GLY A 28 6.61 -2.22 -27.18
N ALA A 29 5.32 -2.49 -26.98
CA ALA A 29 4.66 -2.23 -25.71
C ALA A 29 5.01 -3.33 -24.69
N ARG A 30 5.16 -2.96 -23.41
CA ARG A 30 5.43 -3.95 -22.36
C ARG A 30 4.25 -4.90 -22.23
N ARG A 31 4.49 -6.21 -22.16
CA ARG A 31 3.41 -7.22 -22.12
C ARG A 31 2.44 -7.01 -20.95
N ARG A 32 2.96 -6.61 -19.79
CA ARG A 32 2.15 -6.29 -18.60
C ARG A 32 1.22 -5.10 -18.81
N MET A 33 1.60 -4.11 -19.62
CA MET A 33 0.76 -2.97 -19.97
C MET A 33 -0.43 -3.41 -20.83
N ILE A 34 -0.19 -4.30 -21.80
CA ILE A 34 -1.25 -4.84 -22.68
C ILE A 34 -2.25 -5.65 -21.87
N ILE A 35 -1.78 -6.57 -21.03
CA ILE A 35 -2.64 -7.37 -20.16
C ILE A 35 -3.48 -6.45 -19.26
N PHE A 36 -2.86 -5.44 -18.66
CA PHE A 36 -3.55 -4.47 -17.83
C PHE A 36 -4.63 -3.70 -18.60
N GLY A 37 -4.30 -3.20 -19.80
CA GLY A 37 -5.25 -2.50 -20.67
C GLY A 37 -6.43 -3.38 -21.06
N ALA A 38 -6.17 -4.65 -21.42
CA ALA A 38 -7.23 -5.62 -21.73
C ALA A 38 -8.18 -5.84 -20.54
N VAL A 39 -7.64 -6.01 -19.33
CA VAL A 39 -8.45 -6.14 -18.11
C VAL A 39 -9.30 -4.89 -17.87
N ILE A 40 -8.75 -3.68 -18.04
CA ILE A 40 -9.52 -2.44 -17.89
C ILE A 40 -10.64 -2.36 -18.92
N ILE A 41 -10.37 -2.66 -20.19
CA ILE A 41 -11.38 -2.61 -21.25
C ILE A 41 -12.54 -3.56 -20.93
N VAL A 42 -12.24 -4.81 -20.53
CA VAL A 42 -13.27 -5.79 -20.15
C VAL A 42 -14.08 -5.31 -18.95
N ALA A 43 -13.42 -4.80 -17.90
CA ALA A 43 -14.11 -4.27 -16.73
C ALA A 43 -14.98 -3.05 -17.07
N TRP A 44 -14.50 -2.18 -17.97
CA TRP A 44 -15.22 -0.99 -18.42
C TRP A 44 -16.46 -1.33 -19.24
N ILE A 45 -16.33 -2.28 -20.18
CA ILE A 45 -17.47 -2.79 -20.96
C ILE A 45 -18.50 -3.45 -20.03
N ALA A 46 -18.06 -4.30 -19.10
CA ALA A 46 -18.95 -4.96 -18.14
C ALA A 46 -19.70 -3.94 -17.26
N LEU A 47 -19.06 -2.82 -16.91
CA LEU A 47 -19.70 -1.73 -16.17
C LEU A 47 -20.73 -0.98 -17.01
N LEU A 48 -20.44 -0.68 -18.29
CA LEU A 48 -21.31 0.11 -19.15
C LEU A 48 -22.46 -0.67 -19.79
N PHE A 49 -22.25 -1.97 -20.08
CA PHE A 49 -23.21 -2.83 -20.76
C PHE A 49 -24.63 -2.77 -20.15
N PRO A 50 -24.85 -2.84 -18.82
CA PRO A 50 -26.20 -2.77 -18.26
C PRO A 50 -26.87 -1.39 -18.37
N PHE A 51 -26.11 -0.30 -18.53
CA PHE A 51 -26.67 1.06 -18.57
C PHE A 51 -26.83 1.59 -19.99
N VAL A 52 -25.90 1.24 -20.87
CA VAL A 52 -25.76 1.84 -22.20
C VAL A 52 -25.98 0.81 -23.31
N GLY A 53 -25.86 -0.48 -23.00
CA GLY A 53 -26.08 -1.57 -23.94
C GLY A 53 -24.88 -1.85 -24.84
N VAL A 54 -25.16 -2.18 -26.09
CA VAL A 54 -24.15 -2.51 -27.11
C VAL A 54 -23.58 -1.22 -27.72
N PRO A 55 -22.27 -1.15 -28.01
CA PRO A 55 -21.67 0.04 -28.63
C PRO A 55 -22.28 0.37 -29.99
N GLN A 56 -22.94 1.53 -30.06
CA GLN A 56 -23.41 2.17 -31.31
C GLN A 56 -22.41 3.23 -31.77
N LYS A 57 -22.47 3.67 -33.04
CA LYS A 57 -21.51 4.62 -33.64
C LYS A 57 -21.29 5.89 -32.79
N THR A 58 -22.34 6.40 -32.15
CA THR A 58 -22.30 7.58 -31.26
C THR A 58 -21.61 7.31 -29.93
N THR A 59 -21.69 6.07 -29.44
CA THR A 59 -21.24 5.68 -28.11
C THR A 59 -19.85 5.02 -28.14
N VAL A 60 -19.34 4.62 -29.31
CA VAL A 60 -18.03 3.97 -29.46
C VAL A 60 -16.92 4.72 -28.70
N SER A 61 -16.89 6.06 -28.77
CA SER A 61 -15.90 6.85 -28.05
C SER A 61 -15.95 6.67 -26.53
N LEU A 62 -17.14 6.46 -25.94
CA LEU A 62 -17.31 6.18 -24.51
C LEU A 62 -16.78 4.81 -24.10
N TYR A 63 -16.80 3.84 -25.02
CA TYR A 63 -16.26 2.50 -24.78
C TYR A 63 -14.74 2.44 -24.95
N ILE A 64 -14.14 3.29 -25.81
CA ILE A 64 -12.71 3.22 -26.14
C ILE A 64 -11.87 4.24 -25.39
N VAL A 65 -12.30 5.52 -25.37
CA VAL A 65 -11.45 6.61 -24.88
C VAL A 65 -11.16 6.51 -23.39
N PRO A 66 -12.15 6.35 -22.49
CA PRO A 66 -11.87 6.25 -21.06
C PRO A 66 -10.92 5.10 -20.67
N PRO A 67 -11.11 3.84 -21.09
CA PRO A 67 -10.19 2.77 -20.70
C PRO A 67 -8.80 2.95 -21.30
N PHE A 68 -8.68 3.54 -22.50
CA PHE A 68 -7.39 3.89 -23.08
C PHE A 68 -6.66 4.94 -22.22
N VAL A 69 -7.34 6.02 -21.84
CA VAL A 69 -6.79 7.07 -20.96
C VAL A 69 -6.37 6.48 -19.61
N ILE A 70 -7.23 5.66 -18.98
CA ILE A 70 -6.91 5.01 -17.70
C ILE A 70 -5.66 4.13 -17.82
N THR A 71 -5.53 3.37 -18.90
CA THR A 71 -4.36 2.51 -19.15
C THR A 71 -3.09 3.33 -19.32
N ALA A 72 -3.14 4.37 -20.16
CA ALA A 72 -2.01 5.25 -20.44
C ALA A 72 -1.55 6.02 -19.19
N PHE A 73 -2.48 6.54 -18.38
CA PHE A 73 -2.15 7.24 -17.14
C PHE A 73 -1.72 6.29 -16.02
N GLY A 74 -2.32 5.10 -15.92
CA GLY A 74 -1.98 4.09 -14.93
C GLY A 74 -0.56 3.55 -15.10
N TRP A 75 -0.06 3.51 -16.33
CA TRP A 75 1.29 3.02 -16.64
C TRP A 75 2.41 4.06 -16.45
N ARG A 76 2.06 5.33 -16.22
CA ARG A 76 3.06 6.36 -15.89
C ARG A 76 3.76 6.04 -14.56
N PRO A 77 5.02 6.45 -14.39
CA PRO A 77 5.69 6.36 -13.09
C PRO A 77 4.93 7.15 -12.02
N GLY A 78 4.96 6.61 -10.79
CA GLY A 78 4.35 7.21 -9.60
C GLY A 78 5.06 8.50 -9.20
N LYS A 79 4.33 9.41 -8.52
CA LYS A 79 4.90 10.69 -8.09
C LYS A 79 5.96 10.53 -6.98
N PHE A 80 5.77 9.54 -6.11
CA PHE A 80 6.61 9.34 -4.93
C PHE A 80 7.66 8.24 -5.10
N HIS A 81 7.41 7.31 -6.03
CA HIS A 81 8.31 6.18 -6.28
C HIS A 81 8.42 5.97 -7.79
N GLU A 82 9.53 6.42 -8.36
CA GLU A 82 9.77 6.35 -9.81
C GLU A 82 9.77 4.91 -10.35
N ARG A 83 10.16 3.94 -9.50
CA ARG A 83 10.11 2.50 -9.81
C ARG A 83 8.71 1.90 -9.80
N ARG A 84 7.72 2.55 -9.19
CA ARG A 84 6.35 2.03 -9.09
C ARG A 84 5.47 2.69 -10.13
N ARG A 85 4.60 1.90 -10.75
CA ARG A 85 3.59 2.40 -11.69
C ARG A 85 2.40 2.97 -10.90
N ARG A 86 1.75 4.01 -11.42
CA ARG A 86 0.56 4.61 -10.77
C ARG A 86 -0.57 3.60 -10.55
N VAL A 87 -0.71 2.62 -11.43
CA VAL A 87 -1.66 1.51 -11.26
C VAL A 87 -1.47 0.78 -9.93
N THR A 88 -0.23 0.57 -9.50
CA THR A 88 0.06 -0.10 -8.22
C THR A 88 -0.35 0.79 -7.05
N GLU A 89 -0.11 2.10 -7.16
CA GLU A 89 -0.55 3.07 -6.16
C GLU A 89 -2.09 3.15 -6.06
N TRP A 90 -2.78 3.06 -7.20
CA TRP A 90 -4.24 2.98 -7.27
C TRP A 90 -4.77 1.66 -6.70
N ALA A 91 -4.15 0.52 -7.04
CA ALA A 91 -4.55 -0.76 -6.48
C ALA A 91 -4.37 -0.79 -4.95
N LEU A 92 -3.28 -0.22 -4.44
CA LEU A 92 -3.06 -0.05 -3.01
C LEU A 92 -4.08 0.92 -2.38
N SER A 93 -4.44 2.00 -3.07
CA SER A 93 -5.45 2.94 -2.57
C SER A 93 -6.83 2.31 -2.48
N VAL A 94 -7.25 1.62 -3.53
CA VAL A 94 -8.51 0.88 -3.57
C VAL A 94 -8.51 -0.23 -2.52
N ARG A 95 -7.42 -0.99 -2.41
CA ARG A 95 -7.29 -2.02 -1.37
C ARG A 95 -7.38 -1.44 0.03
N PHE A 96 -6.77 -0.29 0.29
CA PHE A 96 -6.86 0.40 1.59
C PHE A 96 -8.28 0.93 1.86
N ALA A 97 -8.98 1.41 0.83
CA ALA A 97 -10.36 1.86 0.94
C ALA A 97 -11.33 0.70 1.21
N LEU A 98 -11.14 -0.45 0.57
CA LEU A 98 -12.01 -1.62 0.71
C LEU A 98 -11.68 -2.46 1.95
N ARG A 99 -10.40 -2.77 2.15
CA ARG A 99 -9.93 -3.60 3.25
C ARG A 99 -9.52 -2.68 4.39
N ALA A 100 -10.38 -2.61 5.41
CA ALA A 100 -10.12 -1.82 6.62
C ALA A 100 -8.71 -2.12 7.15
N HIS A 101 -7.91 -1.07 7.34
CA HIS A 101 -6.59 -1.22 7.92
C HIS A 101 -6.78 -1.68 9.37
N ARG A 102 -6.17 -2.81 9.74
CA ARG A 102 -6.14 -3.27 11.13
C ARG A 102 -5.35 -2.24 11.93
N PRO A 103 -5.96 -1.51 12.87
CA PRO A 103 -5.21 -0.52 13.64
C PRO A 103 -4.14 -1.27 14.45
N ILE A 104 -2.90 -0.78 14.46
CA ILE A 104 -1.83 -1.35 15.29
C ILE A 104 -2.01 -0.75 16.69
N ILE A 105 -3.06 -1.15 17.40
CA ILE A 105 -3.29 -0.74 18.79
C ILE A 105 -2.63 -1.78 19.69
N GLY A 106 -1.81 -1.31 20.64
CA GLY A 106 -1.12 -2.17 21.62
C GLY A 106 -0.08 -3.13 21.03
N LEU A 107 0.66 -2.74 19.97
CA LEU A 107 1.70 -3.57 19.33
C LEU A 107 1.21 -4.95 18.81
N GLY A 108 -0.11 -5.13 18.64
CA GLY A 108 -0.68 -6.43 18.23
C GLY A 108 -0.95 -7.40 19.38
N ALA A 109 -0.94 -6.92 20.63
CA ALA A 109 -1.25 -7.73 21.82
C ALA A 109 -2.69 -8.28 21.86
N ARG A 110 -3.62 -7.71 21.08
CA ARG A 110 -5.00 -8.19 20.98
C ARG A 110 -5.56 -8.19 19.56
N ALA A 111 -6.62 -8.97 19.34
CA ALA A 111 -7.45 -8.86 18.15
C ALA A 111 -8.17 -7.50 18.16
N ALA A 112 -8.15 -6.80 17.02
CA ALA A 112 -8.74 -5.47 16.91
C ALA A 112 -10.27 -5.58 16.87
N ASP A 113 -10.95 -4.76 17.66
CA ASP A 113 -12.41 -4.74 17.73
C ASP A 113 -13.02 -3.97 16.55
N LYS A 114 -14.29 -4.23 16.22
CA LYS A 114 -14.97 -3.61 15.07
C LYS A 114 -15.01 -2.08 15.14
N SER A 115 -15.07 -1.52 16.35
CA SER A 115 -15.06 -0.07 16.60
C SER A 115 -13.68 0.57 16.39
N GLU A 116 -12.61 -0.22 16.40
CA GLU A 116 -11.24 0.30 16.23
C GLU A 116 -10.84 0.43 14.74
N TYR A 117 -11.59 -0.21 13.84
CA TYR A 117 -11.36 -0.03 12.41
C TYR A 117 -11.83 1.35 11.98
N LEU A 118 -10.96 2.09 11.29
CA LEU A 118 -11.36 3.37 10.72
C LEU A 118 -12.52 3.18 9.72
N PRO A 119 -13.63 3.92 9.88
CA PRO A 119 -14.69 3.95 8.88
C PRO A 119 -14.16 4.48 7.55
N TRP A 120 -14.78 4.06 6.45
CA TRP A 120 -14.25 4.32 5.11
C TRP A 120 -14.12 5.83 4.79
N ARG A 121 -15.05 6.65 5.31
CA ARG A 121 -15.06 8.10 5.12
C ARG A 121 -13.83 8.76 5.75
N GLU A 122 -13.50 8.33 6.97
CA GLU A 122 -12.33 8.83 7.69
C GLU A 122 -11.05 8.44 6.96
N ARG A 123 -10.94 7.21 6.44
CA ARG A 123 -9.77 6.78 5.63
C ARG A 123 -9.48 7.69 4.43
N VAL A 124 -10.53 8.14 3.74
CA VAL A 124 -10.37 9.06 2.60
C VAL A 124 -9.97 10.45 3.07
N SER A 125 -10.57 10.95 4.17
CA SER A 125 -10.25 12.26 4.73
C SER A 125 -8.84 12.34 5.31
N THR A 126 -8.40 11.35 6.11
CA THR A 126 -7.06 11.28 6.68
C THR A 126 -6.01 11.20 5.59
N ARG A 127 -6.29 10.53 4.47
CA ARG A 127 -5.37 10.51 3.33
C ARG A 127 -5.25 11.86 2.64
N LYS A 128 -6.37 12.59 2.46
CA LYS A 128 -6.33 13.96 1.93
C LYS A 128 -5.56 14.89 2.85
N VAL A 129 -5.78 14.78 4.17
CA VAL A 129 -5.04 15.57 5.17
C VAL A 129 -3.57 15.17 5.20
N ALA A 130 -3.23 13.88 5.13
CA ALA A 130 -1.85 13.41 5.07
C ALA A 130 -1.15 13.83 3.77
N ASP A 131 -1.83 13.84 2.63
CA ASP A 131 -1.31 14.30 1.35
C ASP A 131 -1.14 15.83 1.34
N LEU A 132 -2.02 16.58 2.01
CA LEU A 132 -1.94 18.03 2.17
C LEU A 132 -0.86 18.43 3.19
N ALA A 133 -0.73 17.68 4.28
CA ALA A 133 0.37 17.78 5.22
C ALA A 133 1.70 17.40 4.56
N LYS A 134 1.69 16.41 3.64
CA LYS A 134 2.85 16.02 2.82
C LYS A 134 3.26 17.09 1.81
N ALA A 135 2.28 17.75 1.18
CA ALA A 135 2.51 18.87 0.28
C ALA A 135 3.08 20.10 1.01
N ARG A 136 2.99 20.13 2.34
CA ARG A 136 3.47 21.20 3.23
C ARG A 136 4.73 20.84 4.01
N ILE A 137 5.46 19.78 3.64
CA ILE A 137 6.60 19.28 4.44
C ILE A 137 7.80 20.23 4.32
N THR A 138 7.91 21.12 5.29
CA THR A 138 9.07 21.13 6.19
C THR A 138 9.10 19.82 6.99
N PRO A 139 10.28 19.18 7.14
CA PRO A 139 10.41 17.88 7.81
C PRO A 139 9.90 17.90 9.25
N GLU A 140 9.45 16.74 9.75
CA GLU A 140 8.74 16.63 11.04
C GLU A 140 9.56 17.11 12.26
N TRP A 141 10.89 17.16 12.16
CA TRP A 141 11.79 17.67 13.20
C TRP A 141 11.94 19.20 13.22
N GLU A 142 11.38 19.91 12.23
CA GLU A 142 11.37 21.38 12.13
C GLU A 142 10.03 22.00 12.51
N ARG A 143 9.04 21.21 12.95
CA ARG A 143 7.76 21.75 13.41
C ARG A 143 7.93 22.40 14.78
N GLU A 144 7.78 23.71 14.81
CA GLU A 144 7.37 24.42 16.02
C GLU A 144 5.97 23.91 16.38
N VAL A 145 5.86 23.18 17.50
CA VAL A 145 4.60 22.59 17.96
C VAL A 145 3.71 23.73 18.46
N VAL A 146 2.95 24.36 17.55
CA VAL A 146 1.82 25.19 17.94
C VAL A 146 0.71 24.23 18.36
N VAL A 147 0.59 24.04 19.67
CA VAL A 147 -0.51 23.31 20.30
C VAL A 147 -1.78 24.14 20.14
N GLU A 148 -2.42 24.04 18.98
CA GLU A 148 -3.84 24.38 18.86
C GLU A 148 -4.63 23.08 19.04
N ALA A 149 -4.93 22.78 20.29
CA ALA A 149 -5.70 21.60 20.66
C ALA A 149 -7.15 21.79 20.20
N ASP A 150 -7.58 21.01 19.21
CA ASP A 150 -9.00 20.75 18.97
C ASP A 150 -9.48 19.73 20.02
N PRO A 151 -10.32 20.12 21.01
CA PRO A 151 -10.60 19.29 22.17
C PRO A 151 -11.56 18.11 21.90
N MET A 152 -11.92 17.82 20.64
CA MET A 152 -13.00 16.85 20.35
C MET A 152 -12.62 15.58 19.61
N VAL A 153 -11.36 15.35 19.24
CA VAL A 153 -10.94 14.02 18.76
C VAL A 153 -10.56 13.17 19.97
N ARG A 154 -11.53 12.43 20.52
CA ARG A 154 -11.36 11.42 21.58
C ARG A 154 -10.31 10.38 21.16
N ALA A 155 -9.03 10.68 21.41
CA ALA A 155 -8.04 9.66 21.72
C ALA A 155 -8.56 8.92 22.97
N GLY A 156 -8.40 7.60 23.01
CA GLY A 156 -8.80 6.79 24.16
C GLY A 156 -8.17 7.30 25.46
N ALA A 157 -8.69 6.82 26.60
CA ALA A 157 -8.23 7.24 27.93
C ALA A 157 -6.70 7.30 28.03
N ASP A 158 -6.20 8.36 28.66
CA ASP A 158 -4.77 8.59 28.84
C ASP A 158 -4.08 7.35 29.42
N ILE A 159 -3.15 6.79 28.65
CA ILE A 159 -2.31 5.71 29.12
C ILE A 159 -1.06 6.36 29.72
N THR A 160 -1.01 6.46 31.04
CA THR A 160 0.23 6.88 31.73
C THR A 160 1.24 5.74 31.62
N VAL A 161 2.14 5.82 30.64
CA VAL A 161 3.21 4.84 30.46
C VAL A 161 4.30 5.11 31.49
N ASN A 162 4.15 4.53 32.69
CA ASN A 162 5.17 4.53 33.75
C ASN A 162 6.27 3.48 33.46
N GLN A 163 6.82 3.48 32.25
CA GLN A 163 7.91 2.56 31.90
C GLN A 163 9.25 3.14 32.34
N ARG A 164 9.75 2.63 33.46
CA ARG A 164 11.11 2.93 33.94
C ARG A 164 12.09 2.02 33.21
N ALA A 165 13.02 2.62 32.47
CA ALA A 165 14.12 1.86 31.87
C ALA A 165 14.94 1.19 32.99
N ARG A 166 14.95 -0.15 33.00
CA ARG A 166 15.74 -0.93 33.94
C ARG A 166 16.92 -1.51 33.19
N LEU A 167 18.14 -1.11 33.56
CA LEU A 167 19.35 -1.69 32.98
C LEU A 167 19.48 -3.13 33.52
N LEU A 168 19.27 -4.11 32.65
CA LEU A 168 19.44 -5.51 32.98
C LEU A 168 20.88 -5.91 32.67
N GLY A 169 21.63 -6.35 33.68
CA GLY A 169 22.97 -6.89 33.50
C GLY A 169 22.97 -8.15 32.65
N SER A 170 24.11 -8.44 32.01
CA SER A 170 24.34 -9.62 31.15
C SER A 170 23.89 -10.92 31.80
N ASP A 171 24.10 -11.07 33.11
CA ASP A 171 23.80 -12.29 33.85
C ASP A 171 22.30 -12.54 33.99
N HIS A 172 21.51 -11.46 34.10
CA HIS A 172 20.05 -11.54 34.15
C HIS A 172 19.49 -11.97 32.79
N VAL A 173 20.05 -11.43 31.71
CA VAL A 173 19.66 -11.76 30.32
C VAL A 173 19.96 -13.24 30.02
N GLN A 174 21.15 -13.74 30.41
CA GLN A 174 21.51 -15.15 30.22
C GLN A 174 20.58 -16.12 30.98
N ARG A 175 20.15 -15.75 32.19
CA ARG A 175 19.25 -16.59 33.01
C ARG A 175 17.86 -16.73 32.38
N VAL A 176 17.32 -15.64 31.83
CA VAL A 176 16.01 -15.64 31.14
C VAL A 176 16.07 -16.40 29.82
N SER A 177 17.15 -16.23 29.06
CA SER A 177 17.42 -17.00 27.84
C SER A 177 17.39 -18.52 28.09
N ARG A 178 18.08 -18.98 29.15
CA ARG A 178 18.13 -20.42 29.51
C ARG A 178 16.78 -20.98 29.97
N ARG A 179 15.95 -20.18 30.64
CA ARG A 179 14.58 -20.59 31.01
C ARG A 179 13.68 -20.78 29.79
N THR A 180 13.84 -19.93 28.77
CA THR A 180 13.03 -19.98 27.55
C THR A 180 13.37 -21.20 26.70
N SER A 181 14.64 -21.62 26.64
CA SER A 181 15.03 -22.85 25.96
C SER A 181 14.59 -24.12 26.68
N SER A 182 14.50 -24.10 28.02
CA SER A 182 14.02 -25.24 28.82
C SER A 182 12.52 -25.51 28.66
N GLY A 183 11.73 -24.51 28.26
CA GLY A 183 10.27 -24.65 28.06
C GLY A 183 9.86 -25.18 26.69
N ARG A 184 10.81 -25.35 25.75
CA ARG A 184 10.51 -25.73 24.36
C ARG A 184 10.83 -27.20 24.03
N GLY A 185 11.26 -28.00 25.00
CA GLY A 185 11.60 -29.43 24.82
C GLY A 185 10.64 -30.43 25.47
N LEU A 186 9.46 -30.00 25.92
CA LEU A 186 8.52 -30.84 26.69
C LEU A 186 7.17 -31.12 26.00
N ASN A 187 7.02 -30.79 24.70
CA ASN A 187 5.77 -30.97 23.95
C ASN A 187 5.99 -31.69 22.60
N GLU A 188 6.89 -32.67 22.54
CA GLU A 188 7.08 -33.47 21.32
C GLU A 188 7.06 -34.99 21.55
N ASP A 189 6.68 -35.45 22.75
CA ASP A 189 6.40 -36.87 23.03
C ASP A 189 5.22 -36.99 24.01
N ARG A 190 3.99 -36.96 23.48
CA ARG A 190 2.82 -37.71 23.98
C ARG A 190 1.59 -37.54 23.09
#